data_AF-A0A6I2GPR3-F1
#
_entry.id   AF-A0A6I2GPR3-F1
#
_cell.length_a   1.000
_cell.length_b   1.000
_cell.length_c   1.000
_cell.angle_alpha   90.00
_cell.angle_beta   90.00
_cell.angle_gamma   90.00
#
_symmetry.space_group_name_H-M   'P 1'
#
loop_
_entity.id
_entity.type
_entity.pdbx_description
1 polymer ?
#
loop_
_entity_poly.entity_id
_entity_poly.type
_entity_poly.pdbx_seq_one_letter_code
_entity_poly.pdbx_strand_id
1 'polypeptide(L)'
;MSNHSPQDTQSWTGLGQGISLEAFLRKISDRVVGLGPPEELAEAVFCALSERLSGGTARDLFEQLSPEVRELFISCRAHPKRDPEARGKNDFYLNVSEHLDIDQQQDARRVLHGVFAALHGQITDGVATQIQSELPADLKSTWAAARRVADRPA
;
A
#
# COMPACT_ATOMS: atom_id res chain seq x y z
N MET A 1 -35.79 6.95 12.11
CA MET A 1 -34.48 7.58 12.30
C MET A 1 -33.47 6.45 12.44
N SER A 2 -32.83 6.06 11.34
CA SER A 2 -31.90 4.94 11.34
C SER A 2 -30.58 5.40 11.97
N ASN A 3 -30.30 4.88 13.16
CA ASN A 3 -29.07 5.14 13.90
C ASN A 3 -27.99 4.21 13.33
N HIS A 4 -27.13 4.71 12.44
CA HIS A 4 -25.98 3.96 11.95
C HIS A 4 -24.80 4.25 12.89
N SER A 5 -24.61 3.40 13.89
CA SER A 5 -23.38 3.37 14.68
C SER A 5 -22.23 2.90 13.76
N PRO A 6 -21.07 3.58 13.70
CA PRO A 6 -19.91 3.06 13.00
C PRO A 6 -19.39 1.86 13.79
N GLN A 7 -19.59 0.66 13.25
CA GLN A 7 -19.19 -0.57 13.92
C GLN A 7 -17.67 -0.72 13.82
N ASP A 8 -17.04 -0.70 15.00
CA ASP A 8 -15.98 -1.61 15.42
C ASP A 8 -15.02 -2.11 14.33
N THR A 9 -13.82 -1.53 14.30
CA THR A 9 -12.67 -2.04 13.54
C THR A 9 -12.14 -3.34 14.17
N GLN A 10 -12.95 -4.41 14.14
CA GLN A 10 -12.54 -5.71 14.65
C GLN A 10 -11.60 -6.39 13.66
N SER A 11 -10.39 -6.71 14.13
CA SER A 11 -9.37 -7.42 13.37
C SER A 11 -9.85 -8.80 12.95
N TRP A 12 -9.84 -9.05 11.64
CA TRP A 12 -10.52 -10.17 10.99
C TRP A 12 -9.94 -11.58 11.21
N THR A 13 -8.89 -11.74 12.03
CA THR A 13 -8.26 -13.06 12.25
C THR A 13 -8.40 -13.58 13.67
N GLY A 14 -8.94 -12.80 14.62
CA GLY A 14 -8.80 -13.11 16.05
C GLY A 14 -7.35 -13.11 16.54
N LEU A 15 -6.38 -12.76 15.67
CA LEU A 15 -4.95 -12.62 15.92
C LEU A 15 -4.46 -11.17 15.69
N GLY A 16 -5.38 -10.24 15.38
CA GLY A 16 -5.17 -8.80 15.60
C GLY A 16 -4.30 -8.04 14.59
N GLN A 17 -4.31 -8.33 13.28
CA GLN A 17 -3.36 -7.66 12.35
C GLN A 17 -3.91 -7.30 10.96
N GLY A 18 -5.15 -6.84 10.85
CA GLY A 18 -5.65 -6.23 9.61
C GLY A 18 -6.78 -5.26 9.89
N ILE A 19 -6.71 -4.05 9.31
CA ILE A 19 -7.79 -3.07 9.35
C ILE A 19 -8.79 -3.36 8.21
N SER A 20 -10.05 -2.96 8.40
CA SER A 20 -11.07 -3.07 7.35
C SER A 20 -10.67 -2.29 6.09
N LEU A 21 -11.24 -2.65 4.94
CA LEU A 21 -11.06 -1.87 3.70
C LEU A 21 -11.38 -0.39 3.92
N GLU A 22 -12.49 -0.08 4.59
CA GLU A 22 -12.86 1.31 4.91
C GLU A 22 -11.77 2.02 5.70
N ALA A 23 -11.26 1.40 6.77
CA ALA A 23 -10.20 1.99 7.58
C ALA A 23 -8.88 2.13 6.80
N PHE A 24 -8.59 1.19 5.91
CA PHE A 24 -7.44 1.22 5.01
C PHE A 24 -7.53 2.41 4.02
N LEU A 25 -8.64 2.54 3.30
CA LEU A 25 -8.88 3.61 2.34
C LEU A 25 -8.97 4.98 3.00
N ARG A 26 -9.56 5.06 4.21
CA ARG A 26 -9.57 6.29 5.01
C ARG A 26 -8.15 6.72 5.37
N LYS A 27 -7.29 5.80 5.84
CA LYS A 27 -5.88 6.13 6.16
C LYS A 27 -5.12 6.68 4.94
N ILE A 28 -5.42 6.18 3.74
CA ILE A 28 -4.86 6.70 2.48
C ILE A 28 -5.41 8.10 2.22
N SER A 29 -6.74 8.26 2.22
CA SER A 29 -7.44 9.52 1.90
C SER A 29 -7.03 10.68 2.81
N ASP A 30 -6.89 10.42 4.12
CA ASP A 30 -6.48 11.42 5.11
C ASP A 30 -5.07 11.99 4.83
N ARG A 31 -4.24 11.23 4.11
CA ARG A 31 -2.84 11.58 3.81
C ARG A 31 -2.65 12.08 2.37
N VAL A 32 -3.49 11.60 1.46
CA VAL A 32 -3.33 11.78 0.02
C VAL A 32 -4.52 12.56 -0.54
N VAL A 33 -4.68 13.80 -0.06
CA VAL A 33 -5.79 14.67 -0.46
C VAL A 33 -5.60 15.17 -1.89
N GLY A 34 -6.64 14.95 -2.71
CA GLY A 34 -6.77 15.55 -4.05
C GLY A 34 -6.03 14.84 -5.18
N LEU A 35 -5.55 13.61 -4.97
CA LEU A 35 -4.78 12.86 -5.98
C LEU A 35 -5.52 11.67 -6.60
N GLY A 36 -6.82 11.53 -6.32
CA GLY A 36 -7.67 10.48 -6.91
C GLY A 36 -8.33 9.57 -5.87
N PRO A 37 -9.09 8.56 -6.33
CA PRO A 37 -9.74 7.57 -5.47
C PRO A 37 -8.70 6.73 -4.71
N PRO A 38 -8.86 6.49 -3.39
CA PRO A 38 -7.88 5.76 -2.59
C PRO A 38 -7.66 4.31 -3.04
N GLU A 39 -8.65 3.69 -3.70
CA GLU A 39 -8.55 2.37 -4.31
C GLU A 39 -7.53 2.36 -5.44
N GLU A 40 -7.65 3.28 -6.41
CA GLU A 40 -6.72 3.41 -7.55
C GLU A 40 -5.30 3.71 -7.06
N LEU A 41 -5.17 4.57 -6.04
CA LEU A 41 -3.89 4.87 -5.39
C LEU A 41 -3.27 3.61 -4.76
N ALA A 42 -4.07 2.79 -4.08
CA ALA A 42 -3.58 1.55 -3.48
C ALA A 42 -3.18 0.53 -4.54
N GLU A 43 -3.99 0.36 -5.59
CA GLU A 43 -3.74 -0.55 -6.70
C GLU A 43 -2.44 -0.23 -7.44
N ALA A 44 -2.19 1.05 -7.75
CA ALA A 44 -0.95 1.49 -8.39
C ALA A 44 0.29 1.09 -7.58
N VAL A 45 0.23 1.27 -6.26
CA VAL A 45 1.33 0.92 -5.36
C VAL A 45 1.46 -0.59 -5.18
N PHE A 46 0.36 -1.33 -5.10
CA PHE A 46 0.38 -2.79 -5.04
C PHE A 46 0.97 -3.39 -6.31
N CYS A 47 0.67 -2.82 -7.48
CA CYS A 47 1.33 -3.19 -8.71
C CYS A 47 2.83 -3.01 -8.65
N ALA A 48 3.29 -1.80 -8.31
CA ALA A 48 4.70 -1.51 -8.24
C ALA A 48 5.43 -2.39 -7.19
N LEU A 49 4.78 -2.70 -6.06
CA LEU A 49 5.33 -3.62 -5.04
C LEU A 49 5.40 -5.07 -5.55
N SER A 50 4.37 -5.55 -6.25
CA SER A 50 4.33 -6.95 -6.73
C SER A 50 5.44 -7.26 -7.75
N GLU A 51 5.88 -6.26 -8.51
CA GLU A 51 7.03 -6.37 -9.42
C GLU A 51 8.38 -6.31 -8.68
N ARG A 52 8.39 -5.73 -7.47
CA ARG A 52 9.60 -5.45 -6.70
C ARG A 52 9.96 -6.55 -5.71
N LEU A 53 8.94 -7.12 -5.08
CA LEU A 53 9.10 -8.07 -4.00
C LEU A 53 9.40 -9.47 -4.54
N SER A 54 10.19 -10.23 -3.80
CA SER A 54 10.35 -11.65 -4.06
C SER A 54 9.00 -12.36 -3.92
N GLY A 55 8.84 -13.50 -4.60
CA GLY A 55 7.59 -14.26 -4.55
C GLY A 55 7.18 -14.68 -3.13
N GLY A 56 8.16 -14.93 -2.25
CA GLY A 56 7.91 -15.22 -0.84
C GLY A 56 7.36 -14.00 -0.10
N THR A 57 8.04 -12.86 -0.19
CA THR A 57 7.62 -11.61 0.47
C THR A 57 6.27 -11.09 -0.04
N ALA A 58 6.00 -11.19 -1.34
CA ALA A 58 4.71 -10.84 -1.93
C ALA A 58 3.59 -11.75 -1.41
N ARG A 59 3.87 -13.05 -1.22
CA ARG A 59 2.93 -14.00 -0.62
C ARG A 59 2.66 -13.69 0.85
N ASP A 60 3.70 -13.44 1.63
CA ASP A 60 3.57 -13.13 3.05
C ASP A 60 2.77 -11.83 3.28
N LEU A 61 2.99 -10.82 2.42
CA LEU A 61 2.17 -9.60 2.37
C LEU A 61 0.70 -9.97 2.10
N PHE A 62 0.43 -10.69 1.01
CA PHE A 62 -0.93 -11.07 0.62
C PHE A 62 -1.68 -11.83 1.72
N GLU A 63 -1.01 -12.76 2.39
CA GLU A 63 -1.60 -13.56 3.47
C GLU A 63 -2.02 -12.72 4.69
N GLN A 64 -1.48 -11.52 4.87
CA GLN A 64 -1.83 -10.63 5.99
C GLN A 64 -2.88 -9.56 5.67
N LEU A 65 -3.10 -9.27 4.39
CA LEU A 65 -4.16 -8.36 3.98
C LEU A 65 -5.54 -8.94 4.34
N SER A 66 -6.48 -8.05 4.73
CA SER A 66 -7.90 -8.40 4.82
C SER A 66 -8.46 -8.82 3.45
N PRO A 67 -9.50 -9.68 3.40
CA PRO A 67 -10.04 -10.21 2.16
C PRO A 67 -10.33 -9.12 1.11
N GLU A 68 -10.91 -8.00 1.53
CA GLU A 68 -11.28 -6.92 0.63
C GLU A 68 -10.06 -6.12 0.13
N VAL A 69 -9.00 -5.99 0.94
CA VAL A 69 -7.75 -5.35 0.52
C VAL A 69 -6.93 -6.29 -0.38
N ARG A 70 -7.09 -7.62 -0.24
CA ARG A 70 -6.52 -8.59 -1.19
C ARG A 70 -7.09 -8.41 -2.59
N GLU A 71 -8.36 -8.04 -2.74
CA GLU A 71 -8.95 -7.80 -4.06
C GLU A 71 -8.25 -6.64 -4.79
N LEU A 72 -7.91 -5.56 -4.08
CA LEU A 72 -7.09 -4.48 -4.63
C LEU A 72 -5.68 -4.98 -5.04
N PHE A 73 -5.09 -5.87 -4.24
CA PHE A 73 -3.77 -6.46 -4.56
C PHE A 73 -3.83 -7.39 -5.78
N ILE A 74 -4.92 -8.14 -5.96
CA ILE A 74 -5.15 -9.06 -7.09
C ILE A 74 -5.47 -8.30 -8.37
N SER A 75 -6.22 -7.19 -8.28
CA SER A 75 -6.65 -6.39 -9.44
C SER A 75 -5.48 -5.95 -10.33
N CYS A 76 -4.29 -5.80 -9.74
CA CYS A 76 -3.06 -5.60 -10.49
C CYS A 76 -2.76 -6.67 -11.57
N ARG A 77 -3.11 -7.94 -11.33
CA ARG A 77 -2.80 -9.05 -12.24
C ARG A 77 -3.56 -8.97 -13.58
N ALA A 78 -4.59 -8.14 -13.66
CA ALA A 78 -5.34 -7.88 -14.89
C ALA A 78 -4.64 -6.86 -15.81
N HIS A 79 -3.63 -6.12 -15.31
CA HIS A 79 -2.87 -5.20 -16.14
C HIS A 79 -1.86 -5.94 -17.02
N PRO A 80 -1.72 -5.54 -18.31
CA PRO A 80 -0.67 -6.07 -19.16
C PRO A 80 0.68 -5.79 -18.51
N LYS A 81 1.41 -6.86 -18.15
CA LYS A 81 2.77 -6.75 -17.63
C LYS A 81 3.64 -6.06 -18.67
N ARG A 82 4.03 -4.81 -18.38
CA ARG A 82 5.03 -4.11 -19.19
C ARG A 82 6.40 -4.72 -18.92
N ASP A 83 7.20 -4.80 -19.96
CA ASP A 83 8.45 -5.57 -20.00
C ASP A 83 9.38 -5.26 -18.79
N PRO A 84 9.70 -6.26 -17.95
CA PRO A 84 10.55 -6.08 -16.77
C PRO A 84 12.01 -5.80 -17.14
N GLU A 85 12.47 -6.11 -18.36
CA GLU A 85 13.86 -5.91 -18.79
C GLU A 85 14.16 -4.46 -19.22
N ALA A 86 13.12 -3.68 -19.57
CA ALA A 86 13.28 -2.31 -20.02
C ALA A 86 13.46 -1.28 -18.89
N ARG A 87 13.19 -1.65 -17.63
CA ARG A 87 13.12 -0.69 -16.50
C ARG A 87 14.10 -1.07 -15.40
N GLY A 88 15.07 -0.20 -15.15
CA GLY A 88 16.01 -0.38 -14.05
C GLY A 88 15.31 -0.37 -12.68
N LYS A 89 16.00 -0.89 -11.66
CA LYS A 89 15.56 -0.97 -10.24
C LYS A 89 15.16 0.38 -9.59
N ASN A 90 15.30 1.50 -10.32
CA ASN A 90 15.22 2.87 -9.83
C ASN A 90 13.91 3.60 -10.13
N ASP A 91 12.93 2.99 -10.81
CA ASP A 91 11.79 3.76 -11.33
C ASP A 91 10.44 3.52 -10.66
N PHE A 92 10.45 3.18 -9.38
CA PHE A 92 9.21 2.90 -8.64
C PHE A 92 8.28 4.12 -8.56
N TYR A 93 8.85 5.33 -8.40
CA TYR A 93 8.07 6.56 -8.42
C TYR A 93 7.47 6.82 -9.81
N LEU A 94 8.23 6.61 -10.88
CA LEU A 94 7.70 6.75 -12.24
C LEU A 94 6.63 5.72 -12.53
N ASN A 95 6.82 4.45 -12.14
CA ASN A 95 5.79 3.41 -12.34
C ASN A 95 4.45 3.82 -11.70
N VAL A 96 4.50 4.36 -10.48
CA VAL A 96 3.29 4.84 -9.79
C VAL A 96 2.75 6.12 -10.42
N SER A 97 3.63 7.00 -10.90
CA SER A 97 3.25 8.24 -11.58
C SER A 97 2.54 7.97 -12.91
N GLU A 98 3.10 7.08 -13.73
CA GLU A 98 2.55 6.65 -15.01
C GLU A 98 1.24 5.86 -14.83
N HIS A 99 1.13 5.06 -13.78
CA HIS A 99 -0.11 4.32 -13.49
C HIS A 99 -1.25 5.27 -13.16
N LEU A 100 -0.96 6.32 -12.39
CA LEU A 100 -1.95 7.28 -11.89
C LEU A 100 -2.13 8.51 -12.80
N ASP A 101 -1.39 8.58 -13.91
CA ASP A 101 -1.34 9.76 -14.79
C ASP A 101 -1.06 11.07 -14.02
N ILE A 102 -0.10 11.02 -13.07
CA ILE A 102 0.32 12.18 -12.28
C ILE A 102 1.70 12.67 -12.72
N ASP A 103 1.80 13.95 -13.07
CA ASP A 103 3.04 14.55 -13.58
C ASP A 103 4.09 14.85 -12.50
N GLN A 104 3.68 14.91 -11.23
CA GLN A 104 4.54 15.43 -10.16
C GLN A 104 5.14 14.31 -9.31
N GLN A 105 6.47 14.21 -9.31
CA GLN A 105 7.23 13.29 -8.45
C GLN A 105 6.90 13.46 -6.94
N GLN A 106 6.51 14.67 -6.52
CA GLN A 106 6.07 14.94 -5.14
C GLN A 106 4.74 14.26 -4.82
N ASP A 107 3.81 14.22 -5.79
CA ASP A 107 2.51 13.57 -5.60
C ASP A 107 2.68 12.05 -5.54
N ALA A 108 3.52 11.46 -6.39
CA ALA A 108 3.88 10.04 -6.28
C ALA A 108 4.47 9.72 -4.90
N ARG A 109 5.37 10.56 -4.37
CA ARG A 109 5.91 10.38 -3.01
C ARG A 109 4.83 10.44 -1.93
N ARG A 110 3.84 11.34 -2.06
CA ARG A 110 2.70 11.44 -1.13
C ARG A 110 1.83 10.19 -1.19
N VAL A 111 1.52 9.70 -2.39
CA VAL A 111 0.80 8.43 -2.61
C VAL A 111 1.52 7.27 -1.93
N LEU A 112 2.82 7.11 -2.20
CA LEU A 112 3.63 6.04 -1.58
C LEU A 112 3.60 6.10 -0.07
N HIS A 113 3.80 7.29 0.49
CA HIS A 113 3.81 7.47 1.93
C HIS A 113 2.43 7.14 2.54
N GLY A 114 1.34 7.55 1.90
CA GLY A 114 -0.03 7.25 2.33
C GLY A 114 -0.34 5.76 2.32
N VAL A 115 -0.06 5.08 1.21
CA VAL A 115 -0.32 3.65 1.05
C VAL A 115 0.60 2.81 1.95
N PHE A 116 1.88 3.16 2.08
CA PHE A 116 2.79 2.45 2.99
C PHE A 116 2.34 2.59 4.45
N ALA A 117 1.86 3.77 4.87
CA ALA A 117 1.33 3.95 6.23
C ALA A 117 0.07 3.12 6.47
N ALA A 118 -0.79 2.96 5.46
CA ALA A 118 -1.96 2.09 5.53
C ALA A 118 -1.56 0.60 5.57
N LEU A 119 -0.54 0.20 4.80
CA LEU A 119 0.03 -1.14 4.79
C LEU A 119 0.63 -1.55 6.13
N HIS A 120 1.33 -0.65 6.84
CA HIS A 120 1.80 -0.93 8.21
C HIS A 120 0.66 -1.25 9.18
N GLY A 121 -0.57 -0.80 8.90
CA GLY A 121 -1.77 -1.19 9.66
C GLY A 121 -2.37 -2.54 9.25
N GLN A 122 -1.88 -3.17 8.17
CA GLN A 122 -2.32 -4.46 7.66
C GLN A 122 -1.34 -5.60 7.94
N ILE A 123 -0.11 -5.31 8.37
CA ILE A 123 0.96 -6.30 8.43
C ILE A 123 1.72 -6.28 9.75
N THR A 124 2.31 -7.41 10.08
CA THR A 124 3.21 -7.61 11.20
C THR A 124 4.53 -6.86 10.98
N ASP A 125 5.22 -6.54 12.08
CA ASP A 125 6.59 -6.00 12.02
C ASP A 125 7.57 -6.93 11.27
N GLY A 126 7.34 -8.24 11.32
CA GLY A 126 8.17 -9.24 10.62
C GLY A 126 8.07 -9.06 9.11
N VAL A 127 6.85 -9.01 8.57
CA VAL A 127 6.64 -8.79 7.13
C VAL A 127 7.02 -7.38 6.72
N ALA A 128 6.76 -6.38 7.57
CA ALA A 128 7.21 -5.02 7.31
C ALA A 128 8.75 -4.92 7.17
N THR A 129 9.49 -5.67 7.99
CA THR A 129 10.96 -5.74 7.95
C THR A 129 11.45 -6.47 6.69
N GLN A 130 10.77 -7.55 6.30
CA GLN A 130 11.09 -8.30 5.09
C GLN A 130 10.87 -7.45 3.82
N ILE A 131 9.72 -6.79 3.71
CA ILE A 131 9.43 -5.81 2.65
C ILE A 131 10.52 -4.74 2.63
N GLN A 132 10.81 -4.12 3.79
CA GLN A 132 11.83 -3.08 3.87
C GLN A 132 13.19 -3.57 3.34
N SER A 133 13.60 -4.81 3.61
CA SER A 133 14.90 -5.35 3.21
C SER A 133 15.08 -5.41 1.68
N GLU A 134 13.99 -5.66 0.95
CA GLU A 134 13.96 -5.83 -0.51
C GLU A 134 13.81 -4.50 -1.27
N LEU A 135 13.43 -3.43 -0.56
CA LEU A 135 13.33 -2.10 -1.14
C LEU A 135 14.72 -1.47 -1.43
N PRO A 136 14.85 -0.63 -2.47
CA PRO A 136 16.00 0.25 -2.70
C PRO A 136 16.07 1.34 -1.63
N ALA A 137 17.22 2.02 -1.50
CA ALA A 137 17.52 2.92 -0.38
C ALA A 137 16.54 4.11 -0.23
N ASP A 138 16.11 4.66 -1.35
CA ASP A 138 15.12 5.74 -1.45
C ASP A 138 13.72 5.31 -1.00
N LEU A 139 13.30 4.09 -1.36
CA LEU A 139 12.03 3.52 -0.89
C LEU A 139 12.10 3.03 0.55
N LYS A 140 13.24 2.48 0.99
CA LYS A 140 13.49 2.15 2.41
C LYS A 140 13.26 3.36 3.31
N SER A 141 13.76 4.52 2.89
CA SER A 141 13.58 5.78 3.61
C SER A 141 12.11 6.19 3.68
N THR A 142 11.38 6.05 2.57
CA THR A 142 9.94 6.37 2.48
C THR A 142 9.08 5.40 3.30
N TRP A 143 9.38 4.11 3.24
CA TRP A 143 8.76 3.05 4.03
C TRP A 143 8.94 3.26 5.54
N ALA A 144 10.16 3.57 5.97
CA ALA A 144 10.48 3.83 7.37
C ALA A 144 9.82 5.13 7.88
N ALA A 145 9.75 6.18 7.05
CA ALA A 145 9.05 7.42 7.38
C ALA A 145 7.54 7.16 7.57
N ALA A 146 6.94 6.37 6.68
CA ALA A 146 5.53 6.01 6.74
C ALA A 146 5.17 5.25 8.02
N ARG A 147 6.04 4.33 8.49
CA ARG A 147 5.83 3.58 9.74
C ARG A 147 5.67 4.50 10.95
N ARG A 148 6.58 5.47 11.10
CA ARG A 148 6.56 6.43 12.22
C ARG A 148 5.28 7.27 12.28
N VAL A 149 4.65 7.48 11.12
CA VAL A 149 3.39 8.21 11.02
C VAL A 149 2.18 7.30 11.25
N ALA A 150 2.28 6.01 10.94
CA ALA A 150 1.26 5.01 11.27
C ALA A 150 1.19 4.76 12.79
N ASP A 151 2.34 4.78 13.48
CA ASP A 151 2.46 4.56 14.93
C ASP A 151 1.95 5.73 15.78
N ARG A 152 1.62 6.88 15.17
CA ARG A 152 1.11 8.04 15.88
C ARG A 152 -0.39 7.87 16.15
N PRO A 153 -0.88 7.97 17.40
CA PRO A 153 -2.30 8.00 17.66
C PRO A 153 -2.92 9.22 16.96
N ALA A 154 -4.08 8.99 16.32
CA ALA A 154 -4.86 10.04 15.64
C ALA A 154 -5.36 11.10 16.65
#